data_AF-A0A2D5S4J5-F1
#
_entry.id   AF-A0A2D5S4J5-F1
#
_cell.length_a   1.000
_cell.length_b   1.000
_cell.length_c   1.000
_cell.angle_alpha   90.00
_cell.angle_beta   90.00
_cell.angle_gamma   90.00
#
_symmetry.space_group_name_H-M   'P 1'
#
loop_
_entity.id
_entity.type
_entity.pdbx_description
1 polymer ?
#
loop_
_entity_poly.entity_id
_entity_poly.type
_entity_poly.pdbx_seq_one_letter_code
_entity_poly.pdbx_strand_id
1 'polypeptide(L)'
;MRPTAILSSRIDSRSSAESVHVPSFPPFVGDVKPRLKVATGENGRLVSVGERSGDRVWLVISHLWPFIGFLTATLPLVWLIPVLIWVVRKDDSPLIADQGRELINSMLTLLVLLVVPVIGWIAAVVWIPVWLVSAVRAAIANSRAEYFRYPMTIRFLT
;
A
#
# COMPACT_ATOMS: atom_id res chain seq x y z
N MET A 1 59.12 18.81 14.82
CA MET A 1 57.84 18.14 15.14
C MET A 1 56.93 18.30 13.93
N ARG A 2 56.55 17.21 13.26
CA ARG A 2 55.74 17.21 12.02
C ARG A 2 54.27 16.95 12.36
N PRO A 3 53.30 17.71 11.85
CA PRO A 3 51.90 17.29 11.82
C PRO A 3 51.63 16.48 10.55
N THR A 4 51.30 15.20 10.69
CA THR A 4 50.97 14.33 9.55
C THR A 4 49.47 14.36 9.32
N ALA A 5 49.11 14.70 8.09
CA ALA A 5 47.78 14.91 7.59
C ALA A 5 46.91 13.63 7.59
N ILE A 6 45.62 13.87 7.84
CA ILE A 6 44.47 13.00 7.66
C ILE A 6 44.33 12.68 6.17
N LEU A 7 44.33 11.41 5.75
CA LEU A 7 43.64 10.92 4.54
C LEU A 7 43.74 9.40 4.35
N SER A 8 42.62 8.83 3.90
CA SER A 8 42.45 7.52 3.26
C SER A 8 42.22 6.30 4.18
N SER A 9 40.95 6.06 4.50
CA SER A 9 40.40 4.72 4.28
C SER A 9 39.21 4.86 3.34
N ARG A 10 39.31 4.13 2.23
CA ARG A 10 38.41 4.17 1.09
C ARG A 10 36.99 3.93 1.56
N ILE A 11 36.13 4.94 1.38
CA ILE A 11 34.70 4.71 1.19
C ILE A 11 34.60 3.82 -0.05
N ASP A 12 34.26 2.57 0.21
CA ASP A 12 34.05 1.53 -0.79
C ASP A 12 32.81 1.90 -1.63
N SER A 13 33.03 2.74 -2.63
CA SER A 13 32.05 3.26 -3.58
C SER A 13 31.52 2.21 -4.57
N ARG A 14 31.74 0.91 -4.29
CA ARG A 14 31.28 -0.21 -5.11
C ARG A 14 30.43 -1.25 -4.37
N SER A 15 30.25 -1.15 -3.06
CA SER A 15 29.43 -2.11 -2.28
C SER A 15 27.97 -1.66 -2.09
N SER A 16 27.69 -0.35 -2.22
CA SER A 16 26.33 0.20 -2.09
C SER A 16 25.55 0.25 -3.41
N ALA A 17 26.09 -0.33 -4.48
CA ALA A 17 25.32 -0.59 -5.68
C ALA A 17 24.50 -1.87 -5.45
N GLU A 18 23.19 -1.68 -5.30
CA GLU A 18 22.27 -2.39 -6.17
C GLU A 18 21.94 -3.85 -5.79
N SER A 19 21.52 -4.09 -4.55
CA SER A 19 20.34 -4.94 -4.38
C SER A 19 19.10 -4.10 -4.70
N VAL A 20 18.92 -3.77 -5.98
CA VAL A 20 17.59 -3.42 -6.49
C VAL A 20 16.77 -4.70 -6.34
N HIS A 21 16.22 -4.89 -5.14
CA HIS A 21 15.16 -5.85 -4.96
C HIS A 21 14.00 -5.26 -5.74
N VAL A 22 13.85 -5.73 -6.98
CA VAL A 22 12.62 -5.55 -7.73
C VAL A 22 11.54 -6.09 -6.82
N PRO A 23 10.59 -5.27 -6.35
CA PRO A 23 9.51 -5.75 -5.51
C PRO A 23 8.84 -6.88 -6.29
N SER A 24 8.42 -7.95 -5.62
CA SER A 24 7.71 -9.05 -6.28
C SER A 24 6.54 -8.56 -7.14
N PHE A 25 5.97 -7.40 -6.79
CA PHE A 25 5.07 -6.62 -7.63
C PHE A 25 5.36 -5.12 -7.50
N PRO A 26 5.65 -4.40 -8.61
CA PRO A 26 5.91 -2.96 -8.57
C PRO A 26 4.70 -2.17 -8.05
N PRO A 27 4.87 -0.88 -7.66
CA PRO A 27 3.72 -0.01 -7.49
C PRO A 27 2.90 -0.02 -8.80
N PHE A 28 1.61 0.26 -8.77
CA PHE A 28 0.80 0.42 -9.98
C PHE A 28 1.17 1.77 -10.60
N VAL A 29 2.39 1.84 -11.14
CA VAL A 29 2.96 3.01 -11.79
C VAL A 29 2.54 3.01 -13.26
N GLY A 30 1.25 2.75 -13.53
CA GLY A 30 0.68 2.80 -14.88
C GLY A 30 0.19 4.19 -15.27
N ASP A 31 -0.38 4.93 -14.31
CA ASP A 31 -1.15 6.17 -14.60
C ASP A 31 -0.76 7.39 -13.75
N VAL A 32 0.26 7.28 -12.89
CA VAL A 32 0.62 8.36 -11.96
C VAL A 32 1.68 9.28 -12.61
N LYS A 33 1.41 10.59 -12.62
CA LYS A 33 2.32 11.64 -13.11
C LYS A 33 3.77 11.43 -12.60
N PRO A 34 4.80 11.88 -13.36
CA PRO A 34 6.20 11.41 -13.23
C PRO A 34 6.98 11.98 -12.02
N ARG A 35 6.35 12.16 -10.85
CA ARG A 35 7.00 12.61 -9.61
C ARG A 35 7.05 11.53 -8.53
N LEU A 36 7.24 10.27 -8.92
CA LEU A 36 7.41 9.19 -7.96
C LEU A 36 8.81 9.27 -7.35
N LYS A 37 8.93 9.91 -6.18
CA LYS A 37 10.14 9.81 -5.35
C LYS A 37 9.94 8.63 -4.42
N VAL A 38 10.52 7.49 -4.76
CA VAL A 38 10.41 6.25 -3.96
C VAL A 38 11.81 5.77 -3.61
N ALA A 39 11.99 5.36 -2.37
CA ALA A 39 13.18 4.69 -1.88
C ALA A 39 12.84 3.25 -1.47
N THR A 40 13.84 2.38 -1.44
CA THR A 40 13.70 1.05 -0.85
C THR A 40 13.97 1.15 0.65
N GLY A 41 13.02 0.72 1.47
CA GLY A 41 13.16 0.66 2.93
C GLY A 41 13.98 -0.54 3.38
N GLU A 42 14.37 -0.56 4.67
CA GLU A 42 15.20 -1.61 5.27
C GLU A 42 14.59 -3.01 5.17
N ASN A 43 13.26 -3.09 5.11
CA ASN A 43 12.48 -4.32 4.95
C ASN A 43 12.27 -4.73 3.48
N GLY A 44 12.96 -4.08 2.55
CA GLY A 44 12.84 -4.31 1.09
C GLY A 44 11.55 -3.76 0.48
N ARG A 45 10.70 -3.07 1.25
CA ARG A 45 9.45 -2.48 0.75
C ARG A 45 9.73 -1.11 0.15
N LEU A 46 8.92 -0.73 -0.82
CA LEU A 46 8.99 0.61 -1.39
C LEU A 46 8.39 1.61 -0.41
N VAL A 47 9.07 2.74 -0.24
CA VAL A 47 8.69 3.84 0.64
C VAL A 47 8.59 5.12 -0.18
N SER A 48 7.45 5.78 -0.12
CA SER A 48 7.27 7.09 -0.76
C SER A 48 8.04 8.18 0.01
N VAL A 49 8.79 9.02 -0.71
CA VAL A 49 9.63 10.09 -0.17
C VAL A 49 9.01 11.44 -0.48
N GLY A 50 8.84 12.28 0.55
CA GLY A 50 8.30 13.63 0.40
C GLY A 50 6.77 13.73 0.49
N GLU A 51 6.09 12.65 0.88
CA GLU A 51 4.64 12.69 1.16
C GLU A 51 4.30 13.50 2.41
N ARG A 52 3.12 14.09 2.43
CA ARG A 52 2.61 14.83 3.59
C ARG A 52 2.20 13.86 4.70
N SER A 53 2.45 14.24 5.96
CA SER A 53 2.01 13.44 7.12
C SER A 53 0.50 13.14 7.10
N GLY A 54 -0.31 14.07 6.63
CA GLY A 54 -1.76 13.89 6.47
C GLY A 54 -2.13 12.72 5.56
N ASP A 55 -1.37 12.47 4.49
CA ASP A 55 -1.71 11.42 3.50
C ASP A 55 -1.68 10.02 4.11
N ARG A 56 -0.73 9.80 5.02
CA ARG A 56 -0.61 8.56 5.80
C ARG A 56 -1.81 8.35 6.71
N VAL A 57 -2.28 9.42 7.37
CA VAL A 57 -3.46 9.37 8.26
C VAL A 57 -4.70 8.95 7.47
N TRP A 58 -4.94 9.56 6.30
CA TRP A 58 -6.07 9.18 5.45
C TRP A 58 -5.98 7.73 5.00
N LEU A 59 -4.80 7.25 4.62
CA LEU A 59 -4.63 5.85 4.24
C LEU A 59 -4.87 4.90 5.40
N VAL A 60 -4.35 5.17 6.59
CA VAL A 60 -4.62 4.36 7.79
C VAL A 60 -6.12 4.30 8.06
N ILE A 61 -6.80 5.45 8.03
CA ILE A 61 -8.25 5.53 8.21
C ILE A 61 -8.99 4.69 7.15
N SER A 62 -8.64 4.84 5.86
CA SER A 62 -9.26 4.08 4.78
C SER A 62 -9.12 2.57 4.97
N HIS A 63 -7.94 2.08 5.37
CA HIS A 63 -7.69 0.65 5.50
C HIS A 63 -8.35 0.03 6.75
N LEU A 64 -8.57 0.82 7.80
CA LEU A 64 -9.26 0.39 9.01
C LEU A 64 -10.78 0.61 8.96
N TRP A 65 -11.27 1.47 8.07
CA TRP A 65 -12.70 1.77 7.94
C TRP A 65 -13.59 0.53 7.74
N PRO A 66 -13.22 -0.46 6.90
CA PRO A 66 -14.05 -1.63 6.71
C PRO A 66 -14.38 -2.43 7.97
N PHE A 67 -13.53 -2.38 9.00
CA PHE A 67 -13.79 -3.03 10.28
C PHE A 67 -15.05 -2.48 10.96
N ILE A 68 -15.34 -1.19 10.80
CA ILE A 68 -16.57 -0.56 11.32
C ILE A 68 -17.78 -1.13 10.60
N GLY A 69 -17.72 -1.25 9.27
CA GLY A 69 -18.82 -1.78 8.48
C GLY A 69 -19.09 -3.27 8.76
N PHE A 70 -18.05 -4.06 9.02
CA PHE A 70 -18.21 -5.45 9.50
C PHE A 70 -18.79 -5.51 10.91
N LEU A 71 -18.31 -4.69 11.84
CA LEU A 71 -18.80 -4.65 13.23
C LEU A 71 -20.28 -4.24 13.32
N THR A 72 -20.70 -3.30 12.47
CA THR A 72 -22.07 -2.78 12.43
C THR A 72 -22.98 -3.55 11.46
N ALA A 73 -22.47 -4.62 10.83
CA ALA A 73 -23.14 -5.38 9.76
C ALA A 73 -23.69 -4.50 8.60
N THR A 74 -23.16 -3.29 8.42
CA THR A 74 -23.65 -2.33 7.43
C THR A 74 -22.76 -2.39 6.20
N LEU A 75 -23.01 -3.38 5.34
CA LEU A 75 -22.21 -3.64 4.13
C LEU A 75 -22.03 -2.40 3.21
N PRO A 76 -23.05 -1.54 2.96
CA PRO A 76 -22.84 -0.35 2.13
C PRO A 76 -21.86 0.65 2.76
N LEU A 77 -21.84 0.74 4.09
CA LEU A 77 -21.01 1.70 4.80
C LEU A 77 -19.53 1.33 4.71
N VAL A 78 -19.19 0.04 4.53
CA VAL A 78 -17.81 -0.46 4.33
C VAL A 78 -17.07 0.29 3.21
N TRP A 79 -17.78 0.73 2.16
CA TRP A 79 -17.19 1.31 0.95
C TRP A 79 -16.99 2.82 0.99
N LEU A 80 -17.77 3.51 1.84
CA LEU A 80 -17.95 4.96 1.73
C LEU A 80 -16.63 5.72 1.87
N ILE A 81 -15.90 5.49 2.96
CA ILE A 81 -14.67 6.25 3.26
C ILE A 81 -13.48 5.86 2.36
N PRO A 82 -13.20 4.57 2.10
CA PRO A 82 -12.16 4.18 1.15
C PRO A 82 -12.33 4.81 -0.23
N VAL A 83 -13.55 4.76 -0.77
CA VAL A 83 -13.85 5.30 -2.11
C VAL A 83 -13.79 6.83 -2.09
N LEU A 84 -14.39 7.48 -1.09
CA LEU A 84 -14.39 8.94 -0.99
C LEU A 84 -12.97 9.49 -0.91
N ILE A 85 -12.14 8.95 -0.02
CA ILE A 85 -10.75 9.40 0.15
C ILE A 85 -9.96 9.21 -1.14
N TRP A 86 -10.11 8.05 -1.79
CA TRP A 86 -9.39 7.79 -3.03
C TRP A 86 -9.83 8.75 -4.14
N VAL A 87 -11.12 8.93 -4.39
CA VAL A 87 -11.61 9.83 -5.45
C VAL A 87 -11.17 11.27 -5.23
N VAL A 88 -11.24 11.77 -4.00
CA VAL A 88 -10.91 13.17 -3.69
C VAL A 88 -9.40 13.43 -3.70
N ARG A 89 -8.58 12.46 -3.26
CA ARG A 89 -7.16 12.70 -2.97
C ARG A 89 -6.19 11.94 -3.87
N LYS A 90 -6.66 11.09 -4.79
CA LYS A 90 -5.79 10.37 -5.74
C LYS A 90 -4.92 11.30 -6.59
N ASP A 91 -5.37 12.52 -6.87
CA ASP A 91 -4.62 13.46 -7.72
C ASP A 91 -3.60 14.28 -6.91
N ASP A 92 -3.71 14.27 -5.58
CA ASP A 92 -2.83 15.01 -4.66
C ASP A 92 -1.55 14.24 -4.30
N SER A 93 -1.67 12.93 -4.05
CA SER A 93 -0.57 12.09 -3.55
C SER A 93 -0.49 10.78 -4.33
N PRO A 94 0.69 10.45 -4.89
CA PRO A 94 0.89 9.19 -5.61
C PRO A 94 0.75 7.98 -4.68
N LEU A 95 1.10 8.12 -3.39
CA LEU A 95 0.88 7.08 -2.38
C LEU A 95 -0.62 6.82 -2.19
N ILE A 96 -1.44 7.86 -2.09
CA ILE A 96 -2.91 7.71 -1.97
C ILE A 96 -3.49 7.09 -3.24
N ALA A 97 -3.04 7.54 -4.41
CA ALA A 97 -3.50 7.04 -5.70
C ALA A 97 -3.33 5.51 -5.81
N ASP A 98 -2.15 5.01 -5.43
CA ASP A 98 -1.80 3.59 -5.52
C ASP A 98 -2.47 2.75 -4.41
N GLN A 99 -2.32 3.16 -3.15
CA GLN A 99 -2.80 2.36 -2.02
C GLN A 99 -4.32 2.39 -1.91
N GLY A 100 -4.97 3.51 -2.23
CA GLY A 100 -6.42 3.56 -2.33
C GLY A 100 -6.95 2.69 -3.48
N ARG A 101 -6.25 2.63 -4.61
CA ARG A 101 -6.60 1.76 -5.75
C ARG A 101 -6.51 0.28 -5.37
N GLU A 102 -5.43 -0.13 -4.70
CA GLU A 102 -5.27 -1.51 -4.23
C GLU A 102 -6.35 -1.89 -3.20
N LEU A 103 -6.64 -0.99 -2.25
CA LEU A 103 -7.74 -1.19 -1.30
C LEU A 103 -9.08 -1.39 -2.03
N ILE A 104 -9.42 -0.51 -2.98
CA ILE A 104 -10.66 -0.62 -3.76
C ILE A 104 -10.69 -1.92 -4.58
N ASN A 105 -9.60 -2.32 -5.22
CA ASN A 105 -9.50 -3.60 -5.93
C ASN A 105 -9.77 -4.80 -5.00
N SER A 106 -9.26 -4.76 -3.76
CA SER A 106 -9.52 -5.81 -2.77
C SER A 106 -10.99 -5.86 -2.35
N MET A 107 -11.65 -4.70 -2.25
CA MET A 107 -13.08 -4.63 -1.92
C MET A 107 -13.93 -5.10 -3.11
N LEU A 108 -13.57 -4.76 -4.34
CA LEU A 108 -14.21 -5.29 -5.56
C LEU A 108 -14.06 -6.81 -5.65
N THR A 109 -12.93 -7.36 -5.21
CA THR A 109 -12.74 -8.81 -5.10
C THR A 109 -13.77 -9.42 -4.15
N LEU A 110 -13.99 -8.83 -2.97
CA LEU A 110 -15.04 -9.26 -2.05
C LEU A 110 -16.43 -9.22 -2.71
N LEU A 111 -16.75 -8.14 -3.42
CA LEU A 111 -18.04 -8.01 -4.11
C LEU A 111 -18.27 -9.16 -5.10
N VAL A 112 -17.25 -9.52 -5.90
CA VAL A 112 -17.33 -10.65 -6.83
C VAL A 112 -17.57 -11.96 -6.07
N LEU A 113 -16.86 -12.20 -4.96
CA LEU A 113 -17.04 -13.40 -4.15
C LEU A 113 -18.47 -13.50 -3.56
N LEU A 114 -19.09 -12.37 -3.22
CA LEU A 114 -20.45 -12.35 -2.68
C LEU A 114 -21.54 -12.55 -3.76
N VAL A 115 -21.30 -12.08 -4.99
CA VAL A 115 -22.25 -12.19 -6.11
C VAL A 115 -22.24 -13.59 -6.73
N VAL A 116 -21.11 -14.30 -6.72
CA VAL A 116 -20.99 -15.67 -7.25
C VAL A 116 -21.50 -16.67 -6.21
N PRO A 117 -22.65 -17.34 -6.41
CA PRO A 117 -23.24 -18.21 -5.41
C PRO A 117 -22.41 -19.49 -5.23
N VAL A 118 -22.54 -20.11 -4.05
CA VAL A 118 -21.88 -21.37 -3.65
C VAL A 118 -20.35 -21.27 -3.64
N ILE A 119 -19.69 -21.24 -4.80
CA ILE A 119 -18.23 -21.22 -4.92
C ILE A 119 -17.66 -19.91 -4.37
N GLY A 120 -18.26 -18.76 -4.70
CA GLY A 120 -17.80 -17.47 -4.21
C GLY A 120 -17.93 -17.36 -2.69
N TRP A 121 -19.02 -17.89 -2.14
CA TRP A 121 -19.25 -17.89 -0.69
C TRP A 121 -18.27 -18.80 0.05
N ILE A 122 -17.99 -20.00 -0.48
CA ILE A 122 -16.96 -20.90 0.07
C ILE A 122 -15.59 -20.21 0.04
N ALA A 123 -15.24 -19.55 -1.07
CA ALA A 123 -13.99 -18.79 -1.17
C ALA A 123 -13.96 -17.61 -0.20
N ALA A 124 -15.08 -16.90 0.01
CA ALA A 124 -15.18 -15.78 0.94
C ALA A 124 -14.86 -16.17 2.38
N VAL A 125 -15.26 -17.37 2.82
CA VAL A 125 -14.96 -17.89 4.17
C VAL A 125 -13.44 -17.92 4.43
N VAL A 126 -12.65 -18.31 3.44
CA VAL A 126 -11.17 -18.34 3.55
C VAL A 126 -10.56 -16.98 3.30
N TRP A 127 -11.13 -16.21 2.37
CA TRP A 127 -10.58 -14.94 1.92
C TRP A 127 -10.72 -13.83 2.98
N ILE A 128 -11.88 -13.74 3.66
CA ILE A 128 -12.17 -12.67 4.63
C ILE A 128 -11.13 -12.61 5.77
N PRO A 129 -10.76 -13.71 6.45
CA PRO A 129 -9.72 -13.67 7.50
C PRO A 129 -8.36 -13.18 6.97
N VAL A 130 -7.94 -13.65 5.81
CA VAL A 130 -6.66 -13.23 5.20
C VAL A 130 -6.70 -11.75 4.84
N TRP A 131 -7.83 -11.28 4.33
CA TRP A 131 -8.03 -9.90 3.98
C TRP A 131 -8.04 -8.98 5.21
N LEU A 132 -8.70 -9.36 6.31
CA LEU A 132 -8.71 -8.58 7.56
C LEU A 132 -7.30 -8.40 8.12
N VAL A 133 -6.52 -9.48 8.21
CA VAL A 133 -5.11 -9.39 8.63
C VAL A 133 -4.31 -8.48 7.68
N SER A 134 -4.56 -8.60 6.39
CA SER A 134 -3.91 -7.76 5.38
C SER A 134 -4.28 -6.28 5.51
N ALA A 135 -5.52 -5.95 5.87
CA ALA A 135 -5.96 -4.58 6.08
C ALA A 135 -5.26 -3.91 7.28
N VAL A 136 -5.06 -4.64 8.38
CA VAL A 136 -4.26 -4.14 9.52
C VAL A 136 -2.79 -3.95 9.09
N ARG A 137 -2.20 -4.92 8.39
CA ARG A 137 -0.82 -4.81 7.90
C ARG A 137 -0.64 -3.67 6.91
N ALA A 138 -1.63 -3.41 6.06
CA ALA A 138 -1.65 -2.29 5.15
C ALA A 138 -1.73 -0.96 5.89
N ALA A 139 -2.56 -0.85 6.92
CA ALA A 139 -2.60 0.34 7.77
C ALA A 139 -1.24 0.61 8.44
N ILE A 140 -0.59 -0.43 8.99
CA ILE A 140 0.75 -0.31 9.59
C ILE A 140 1.78 0.12 8.54
N ALA A 141 1.79 -0.48 7.35
CA ALA A 141 2.69 -0.10 6.26
C ALA A 141 2.47 1.36 5.82
N ASN A 142 1.22 1.77 5.63
CA ASN A 142 0.86 3.12 5.19
C ASN A 142 1.22 4.19 6.22
N SER A 143 1.22 3.86 7.53
CA SER A 143 1.73 4.77 8.57
C SER A 143 3.21 5.13 8.37
N ARG A 144 3.97 4.24 7.73
CA ARG A 144 5.38 4.40 7.35
C ARG A 144 5.57 4.89 5.91
N ALA A 145 4.48 5.21 5.21
CA ALA A 145 4.49 5.54 3.79
C ALA A 145 5.03 4.41 2.90
N GLU A 146 4.87 3.16 3.35
CA GLU A 146 5.25 1.97 2.61
C GLU A 146 4.10 1.50 1.72
N TYR A 147 4.43 1.09 0.50
CA TYR A 147 3.45 0.48 -0.40
C TYR A 147 3.09 -0.93 0.08
N PHE A 148 1.79 -1.21 0.22
CA PHE A 148 1.24 -2.51 0.55
C PHE A 148 0.42 -3.11 -0.59
N ARG A 149 0.44 -4.44 -0.69
CA ARG A 149 -0.30 -5.23 -1.67
C ARG A 149 -1.12 -6.28 -0.96
N TYR A 150 -2.40 -6.30 -1.26
CA TYR A 150 -3.30 -7.29 -0.68
C TYR A 150 -3.09 -8.63 -1.39
N PRO A 151 -2.91 -9.73 -0.65
CA PRO A 151 -2.92 -11.07 -1.23
C PRO A 151 -4.31 -11.38 -1.80
N MET A 152 -4.36 -12.29 -2.78
CA MET A 152 -5.62 -12.78 -3.37
C MET A 152 -6.57 -11.66 -3.81
N THR A 153 -6.04 -10.59 -4.40
CA THR A 153 -6.80 -9.44 -4.90
C THR A 153 -6.79 -9.43 -6.43
N ILE A 154 -7.98 -9.29 -7.01
CA ILE A 154 -8.16 -9.08 -8.45
C ILE A 154 -8.02 -7.58 -8.73
N ARG A 155 -7.13 -7.24 -9.66
CA ARG A 155 -6.72 -5.87 -9.95
C ARG A 155 -7.53 -5.32 -11.13
N PHE A 156 -8.73 -4.81 -10.83
CA PHE A 156 -9.64 -4.26 -11.83
C PHE A 156 -9.19 -2.89 -12.32
N LEU A 157 -8.71 -2.07 -11.39
CA LEU A 157 -8.13 -0.77 -11.63
C LEU A 157 -6.60 -0.97 -11.76
N THR A 158 -6.07 -0.76 -12.96
CA THR A 158 -4.64 -0.87 -13.30
C THR A 158 -3.98 0.48 -13.31
#